data_AF-A0A849T9D6-F1
#
_entry.id   AF-A0A849T9D6-F1
#
_cell.length_a   1.000
_cell.length_b   1.000
_cell.length_c   1.000
_cell.angle_alpha   90.00
_cell.angle_beta   90.00
_cell.angle_gamma   90.00
#
_symmetry.space_group_name_H-M   'P 1'
#
loop_
_entity.id
_entity.type
_entity.pdbx_description
1 polymer ?
#
loop_
_entity_poly.entity_id
_entity_poly.type
_entity_poly.pdbx_seq_one_letter_code
_entity_poly.pdbx_strand_id
1 'polypeptide(L)'
;MISDKQDAIQLLNTAVIKSKEKRINASYEERLAKICNSPVMNALLIAVDSLAEEEKMSKDQAAISIVETVRELDSIWNDYVLMEGIGKLKDLLKNNIH
;
A
#
# COMPACT_ATOMS: atom_id res chain seq x y z
N MET A 1 -42.32 -17.24 3.06
CA MET A 1 -41.51 -17.88 2.00
C MET A 1 -40.62 -16.92 1.20
N ILE A 2 -41.10 -15.78 0.68
CA ILE A 2 -40.21 -14.77 0.03
C ILE A 2 -39.49 -13.90 1.08
N SER A 3 -40.18 -13.54 2.17
CA SER A 3 -39.60 -12.80 3.33
C SER A 3 -38.40 -13.53 3.91
N ASP A 4 -38.55 -14.83 4.23
CA ASP A 4 -37.50 -15.63 4.89
C ASP A 4 -36.19 -15.69 4.10
N LYS A 5 -36.27 -15.65 2.76
CA LYS A 5 -35.09 -15.61 1.89
C LYS A 5 -34.44 -14.23 1.86
N GLN A 6 -35.22 -13.16 1.85
CA GLN A 6 -34.70 -11.79 1.91
C GLN A 6 -34.04 -11.51 3.26
N ASP A 7 -34.65 -11.97 4.35
CA ASP A 7 -34.13 -11.86 5.71
C ASP A 7 -32.80 -12.63 5.85
N ALA A 8 -32.72 -13.84 5.27
CA ALA A 8 -31.48 -14.61 5.24
C ALA A 8 -30.36 -13.94 4.42
N ILE A 9 -30.69 -13.34 3.27
CA ILE A 9 -29.72 -12.60 2.44
C ILE A 9 -29.22 -11.35 3.18
N GLN A 10 -30.11 -10.62 3.84
CA GLN A 10 -29.75 -9.44 4.64
C GLN A 10 -28.86 -9.81 5.83
N LEU A 11 -29.15 -10.95 6.49
CA LEU A 11 -28.31 -11.51 7.55
C LEU A 11 -26.91 -11.85 7.02
N LEU A 12 -26.82 -12.53 5.88
CA LEU A 12 -25.54 -12.89 5.25
C LEU A 12 -24.73 -11.66 4.82
N ASN A 13 -25.38 -10.67 4.21
CA ASN A 13 -24.72 -9.42 3.83
C ASN A 13 -24.16 -8.69 5.08
N THR A 14 -24.95 -8.65 6.15
CA THR A 14 -24.52 -8.09 7.44
C THR A 14 -23.34 -8.87 8.02
N ALA A 15 -23.36 -10.20 7.95
CA ALA A 15 -22.27 -11.05 8.41
C ALA A 15 -20.99 -10.83 7.58
N VAL A 16 -21.09 -10.69 6.26
CA VAL A 16 -19.96 -10.39 5.37
C VAL A 16 -19.34 -9.04 5.71
N ILE A 17 -20.15 -7.99 5.87
CA ILE A 17 -19.68 -6.65 6.25
C ILE A 17 -18.98 -6.70 7.61
N LYS A 18 -19.63 -7.26 8.65
CA LYS A 18 -19.04 -7.39 10.00
C LYS A 18 -17.78 -8.26 10.02
N SER A 19 -17.70 -9.29 9.17
CA SER A 19 -16.50 -10.12 9.06
C SER A 19 -15.31 -9.38 8.44
N LYS A 20 -15.57 -8.45 7.51
CA LYS A 20 -14.55 -7.57 6.93
C LYS A 20 -14.14 -6.48 7.93
N GLU A 21 -15.10 -5.91 8.66
CA GLU A 21 -14.83 -4.96 9.75
C GLU A 21 -13.90 -5.58 10.82
N LYS A 22 -14.13 -6.85 11.22
CA LYS A 22 -13.22 -7.58 12.11
C LYS A 22 -11.81 -7.80 11.54
N ARG A 23 -11.64 -7.76 10.22
CA ARG A 23 -10.33 -7.88 9.53
C ARG A 23 -9.69 -6.51 9.29
N ILE A 24 -10.45 -5.43 9.32
CA ILE A 24 -9.89 -4.07 9.39
C ILE A 24 -9.27 -3.97 10.78
N ASN A 25 -7.95 -4.06 10.83
CA ASN A 25 -7.20 -3.94 12.06
C ASN A 25 -7.60 -2.63 12.73
N ALA A 26 -8.33 -2.68 13.85
CA ALA A 26 -8.91 -1.51 14.52
C ALA A 26 -7.89 -0.41 14.87
N SER A 27 -6.59 -0.73 14.81
CA SER A 27 -5.51 0.24 14.91
C SER A 27 -5.26 1.06 13.63
N TYR A 28 -6.04 0.93 12.56
CA TYR A 28 -5.77 1.65 11.30
C TYR A 28 -5.79 3.17 11.48
N GLU A 29 -6.72 3.70 12.29
CA GLU A 29 -6.79 5.13 12.60
C GLU A 29 -5.58 5.59 13.40
N GLU A 30 -5.21 4.82 14.43
CA GLU A 30 -4.03 5.09 15.26
C GLU A 30 -2.74 5.05 14.44
N ARG A 31 -2.58 4.05 13.56
CA ARG A 31 -1.42 3.89 12.69
C ARG A 31 -1.36 5.01 11.66
N LEU A 32 -2.48 5.39 11.06
CA LEU A 32 -2.55 6.52 10.13
C LEU A 32 -2.19 7.82 10.84
N ALA A 33 -2.80 8.09 12.00
CA ALA A 33 -2.52 9.27 12.79
C ALA A 33 -1.03 9.34 13.17
N LYS A 34 -0.42 8.22 13.57
CA LYS A 34 1.01 8.15 13.88
C LYS A 34 1.88 8.48 12.67
N ILE A 35 1.54 7.97 11.49
CA ILE A 35 2.28 8.24 10.24
C ILE A 35 2.12 9.71 9.85
N CYS A 36 0.90 10.26 9.85
CA CYS A 36 0.63 11.64 9.50
C CYS A 36 1.35 12.64 10.41
N ASN A 37 1.53 12.29 11.70
CA ASN A 37 2.26 13.12 12.66
C ASN A 37 3.77 12.81 12.72
N SER A 38 4.30 11.96 11.83
CA SER A 38 5.71 11.60 11.83
C SER A 38 6.57 12.65 11.10
N PRO A 39 7.85 12.80 11.46
CA PRO A 39 8.78 13.65 10.72
C PRO A 39 8.92 13.28 9.24
N VAL A 40 8.67 12.00 8.89
CA VAL A 40 8.68 11.53 7.51
C VAL A 40 7.56 12.17 6.70
N MET A 41 6.36 12.34 7.27
CA MET A 41 5.27 13.04 6.59
C MET A 41 5.63 14.50 6.29
N ASN A 42 6.30 15.18 7.23
CA ASN A 42 6.77 16.55 6.99
C ASN A 42 7.78 16.62 5.83
N ALA A 43 8.71 15.65 5.75
CA ALA A 43 9.65 15.57 4.63
C ALA A 43 8.93 15.34 3.28
N LEU A 44 7.88 14.50 3.27
CA LEU A 44 7.06 14.29 2.09
C LEU A 44 6.32 15.57 1.67
N LEU A 45 5.78 16.34 2.62
CA LEU A 45 5.13 17.61 2.32
C LEU A 45 6.11 18.65 1.74
N ILE A 46 7.35 18.69 2.24
CA ILE A 46 8.40 19.54 1.65
C ILE A 46 8.71 19.10 0.22
N ALA A 47 8.79 17.78 -0.04
CA ALA A 47 9.01 17.26 -1.38
C ALA A 47 7.85 17.62 -2.34
N VAL A 48 6.60 17.57 -1.86
CA VAL A 48 5.42 18.01 -2.63
C VAL A 48 5.54 19.48 -3.01
N ASP A 49 5.90 20.33 -2.05
CA ASP A 49 6.04 21.77 -2.29
C ASP A 49 7.20 22.06 -3.27
N SER A 50 8.33 21.39 -3.09
CA SER A 50 9.50 21.51 -3.97
C SER A 50 9.17 21.07 -5.40
N LEU A 51 8.50 19.92 -5.57
CA LEU A 51 8.15 19.39 -6.88
C LEU A 51 7.12 20.28 -7.59
N ALA A 52 6.13 20.79 -6.85
CA ALA A 52 5.14 21.71 -7.40
C ALA A 52 5.79 23.00 -7.94
N GLU A 53 6.80 23.53 -7.24
CA GLU A 53 7.56 24.69 -7.67
C GLU A 53 8.44 24.39 -8.90
N GLU A 54 9.21 23.30 -8.84
CA GLU A 54 10.16 22.90 -9.90
C GLU A 54 9.44 22.63 -11.24
N GLU A 55 8.35 21.87 -11.19
CA GLU A 55 7.59 21.45 -12.37
C GLU A 55 6.44 22.41 -12.73
N LYS A 56 6.30 23.51 -11.99
CA LYS A 56 5.24 24.53 -12.19
C LYS A 56 3.84 23.91 -12.26
N MET A 57 3.56 22.98 -11.35
CA MET A 57 2.26 22.30 -11.24
C MET A 57 1.55 22.62 -9.91
N SER A 58 0.28 22.22 -9.77
CA SER A 58 -0.41 22.40 -8.49
C SER A 58 0.14 21.44 -7.43
N LYS A 59 0.02 21.80 -6.15
CA LYS A 59 0.39 20.92 -5.03
C LYS A 59 -0.36 19.58 -5.06
N ASP A 60 -1.63 19.61 -5.48
CA ASP A 60 -2.43 18.39 -5.64
C ASP A 60 -1.86 17.47 -6.71
N GLN A 61 -1.44 18.04 -7.86
CA GLN A 61 -0.80 17.28 -8.93
C GLN A 61 0.55 16.69 -8.48
N ALA A 62 1.38 17.49 -7.81
CA ALA A 62 2.66 17.04 -7.27
C ALA A 62 2.48 15.92 -6.23
N ALA A 63 1.49 16.02 -5.36
CA ALA A 63 1.17 14.98 -4.37
C ALA A 63 0.72 13.68 -5.04
N ILE A 64 -0.12 13.75 -6.08
CA ILE A 64 -0.51 12.57 -6.87
C ILE A 64 0.73 11.92 -7.49
N SER A 65 1.58 12.70 -8.16
CA SER A 65 2.79 12.20 -8.81
C SER A 65 3.73 11.51 -7.82
N ILE A 66 4.00 12.13 -6.66
CA ILE A 66 4.85 11.52 -5.62
C ILE A 66 4.27 10.19 -5.13
N VAL A 67 2.97 10.13 -4.85
CA VAL A 67 2.33 8.89 -4.37
C VAL A 67 2.38 7.79 -5.42
N GLU A 68 2.13 8.10 -6.69
CA GLU A 68 2.20 7.14 -7.79
C GLU A 68 3.62 6.63 -7.98
N THR A 69 4.61 7.53 -8.03
CA THR A 69 6.03 7.15 -8.16
C THR A 69 6.51 6.29 -7.00
N VAL A 70 6.15 6.60 -5.75
CA VAL A 70 6.55 5.77 -4.59
C VAL A 70 5.96 4.36 -4.67
N ARG A 71 4.71 4.23 -5.13
CA ARG A 71 4.07 2.90 -5.31
C ARG A 71 4.73 2.10 -6.42
N GLU A 72 5.01 2.73 -7.55
CA GLU A 72 5.71 2.10 -8.67
C GLU A 72 7.12 1.70 -8.25
N LEU A 73 7.81 2.58 -7.52
CA LEU A 73 9.14 2.31 -6.97
C LEU A 73 9.13 1.08 -6.08
N ASP A 74 8.23 1.00 -5.09
CA ASP A 74 8.12 -0.17 -4.21
C ASP A 74 7.88 -1.46 -5.00
N SER A 75 7.02 -1.42 -6.02
CA SER A 75 6.76 -2.58 -6.88
C SER A 75 8.01 -3.03 -7.64
N ILE A 76 8.64 -2.11 -8.39
CA ILE A 76 9.79 -2.43 -9.25
C ILE A 76 10.99 -2.85 -8.41
N TRP A 77 11.19 -2.23 -7.24
CA TRP A 77 12.32 -2.52 -6.38
C TRP A 77 12.20 -3.90 -5.72
N ASN A 78 10.99 -4.29 -5.31
CA ASN A 78 10.74 -5.63 -4.79
C ASN A 78 11.04 -6.71 -5.84
N ASP A 79 10.60 -6.51 -7.07
CA ASP A 79 10.89 -7.42 -8.19
C ASP A 79 12.40 -7.50 -8.46
N TYR A 80 13.08 -6.36 -8.48
CA TYR A 80 14.52 -6.29 -8.69
C TYR A 80 15.30 -7.05 -7.61
N VAL A 81 15.03 -6.77 -6.34
CA VAL A 81 15.73 -7.45 -5.22
C VAL A 81 15.43 -8.95 -5.19
N LEU A 82 14.20 -9.35 -5.52
CA LEU A 82 13.86 -10.76 -5.63
C LEU A 82 14.67 -11.45 -6.74
N MET A 83 14.77 -10.83 -7.92
CA MET A 83 15.54 -11.36 -9.05
C MET A 83 17.03 -11.46 -8.72
N GLU A 84 17.60 -10.45 -8.07
CA GLU A 84 18.99 -10.49 -7.56
C GLU A 84 19.19 -11.63 -6.55
N GLY A 85 18.26 -11.82 -5.62
CA GLY A 85 18.28 -12.93 -4.67
C GLY A 85 18.20 -14.30 -5.34
N ILE A 86 17.32 -14.46 -6.33
CA ILE A 86 17.22 -15.68 -7.15
C ILE A 86 18.51 -15.92 -7.93
N GLY A 87 19.13 -14.88 -8.47
CA GLY A 87 20.44 -14.97 -9.14
C GLY A 87 21.50 -15.57 -8.21
N LYS A 88 21.64 -15.00 -7.02
CA LYS A 88 22.57 -15.50 -5.99
C LYS A 88 22.27 -16.94 -5.58
N LEU A 89 21.00 -17.32 -5.44
CA LEU A 89 20.60 -18.69 -5.12
C LEU A 89 20.97 -19.67 -6.24
N LYS A 90 20.75 -19.29 -7.52
CA LYS A 90 21.14 -20.10 -8.67
C LYS A 90 22.65 -20.32 -8.73
N ASP A 91 23.43 -19.29 -8.44
CA ASP A 91 24.90 -19.38 -8.43
C ASP A 91 25.38 -20.30 -7.31
N LEU A 92 24.81 -20.21 -6.11
CA LEU A 92 25.10 -21.14 -5.01
C LEU A 92 24.76 -22.59 -5.36
N LEU A 93 23.64 -22.84 -6.03
CA LEU A 93 23.25 -24.19 -6.45
C LEU A 93 24.19 -24.73 -7.53
N LYS A 94 24.57 -23.92 -8.52
CA LYS A 94 25.53 -24.33 -9.55
C LYS A 94 26.92 -24.64 -8.95
N ASN A 95 27.37 -23.84 -7.99
CA ASN A 95 28.67 -24.01 -7.35
C ASN A 95 28.72 -25.18 -6.37
N ASN A 96 27.58 -25.67 -5.85
CA ASN A 96 27.52 -26.85 -4.99
C ASN A 96 27.35 -28.18 -5.76
N ILE A 97 27.14 -28.12 -7.08
CA ILE A 97 27.00 -29.31 -7.96
C ILE A 97 28.34 -29.66 -8.64
N HIS A 98 29.42 -28.96 -8.30
CA HIS A 98 30.82 -29.25 -8.69
C HIS A 98 31.69 -29.40 -7.45
#